data_AF-A0A2P6TEG7-F1
#
_entry.id   AF-A0A2P6TEG7-F1
#
_cell.length_a   1.000
_cell.length_b   1.000
_cell.length_c   1.000
_cell.angle_alpha   90.00
_cell.angle_beta   90.00
_cell.angle_gamma   90.00
#
_symmetry.space_group_name_H-M   'P 1'
#
loop_
_entity.id
_entity.type
_entity.pdbx_description
1 polymer ?
#
loop_
_entity_poly.entity_id
_entity_poly.type
_entity_poly.pdbx_seq_one_letter_code
_entity_poly.pdbx_strand_id
1 'polypeptide(L)'
;MLLSCTAASAASLASLLWRLQHGKGTSFQQQNGSKRRQASSSRAGSNGSGSAAKPSLLPSPWLLWTLLALVALSARAVVSSSGLLGAAAVVAAAAAAAGCQHALLVGLPGVFTAGEALVVAEAAVLLLGSALQAVQQAEDGAQQQAGHYARFVLLLTAGSVTSAAVLFPLLLWRQRAAVQTRSSARVAALVAAAVALLAAAGAAPAALWALRLALSSRRRLLVCGWWAGVLGAALPIMGWLSHSGRMRGILVRKGYHLLAVALFLPALLAERQLLGVALAAAFALLLAVEAARLSGLPGIAPTIHRFMTSFTDARDSGPILITHFTLLLGMAAPVWLSNALSSSSNSSCTDGRVDGAAELGQQQLLWLAAYAGIMVLGFGDTAASAVGSLFGRHRLCHGSNKTVEGTAAAVVATLAAWAALAAFGSVSLGSAGAASAGLAQLQQLGVWVRLAGATVLSCLLEGVTTQLDNVFMPLHYFALLLCL
;
A
#
# COMPACT_ATOMS: atom_id res chain seq x y z
N MET A 1 0.17 -12.23 3.59
CA MET A 1 0.07 -10.77 3.83
C MET A 1 0.09 -10.37 5.30
N LEU A 2 -0.92 -10.65 6.15
CA LEU A 2 -0.87 -10.25 7.58
C LEU A 2 0.25 -10.97 8.35
N LEU A 3 0.41 -12.28 8.14
CA LEU A 3 1.54 -13.07 8.66
C LEU A 3 2.89 -12.60 8.08
N SER A 4 2.93 -12.24 6.80
CA SER A 4 4.13 -11.70 6.15
C SER A 4 4.49 -10.30 6.66
N CYS A 5 3.50 -9.45 6.95
CA CYS A 5 3.70 -8.12 7.52
C CYS A 5 4.16 -8.22 8.98
N THR A 6 3.60 -9.14 9.76
CA THR A 6 4.05 -9.41 11.14
C THR A 6 5.43 -10.06 11.16
N ALA A 7 5.74 -10.98 10.25
CA ALA A 7 7.09 -11.54 10.09
C ALA A 7 8.11 -10.48 9.64
N ALA A 8 7.74 -9.60 8.70
CA ALA A 8 8.58 -8.47 8.30
C ALA A 8 8.75 -7.45 9.46
N SER A 9 7.72 -7.26 10.27
CA SER A 9 7.78 -6.44 11.50
C SER A 9 8.72 -7.08 12.53
N ALA A 10 8.61 -8.39 12.75
CA ALA A 10 9.47 -9.14 13.67
C ALA A 10 10.93 -9.16 13.20
N ALA A 11 11.18 -9.31 11.90
CA ALA A 11 12.52 -9.22 11.32
C ALA A 11 13.10 -7.81 11.47
N SER A 12 12.28 -6.76 11.27
CA SER A 12 12.70 -5.37 11.48
C SER A 12 13.01 -5.09 12.95
N LEU A 13 12.16 -5.58 13.86
CA LEU A 13 12.35 -5.48 15.31
C LEU A 13 13.59 -6.25 15.78
N ALA A 14 13.82 -7.46 15.27
CA ALA A 14 15.02 -8.26 15.55
C ALA A 14 16.29 -7.58 15.03
N SER A 15 16.25 -7.00 13.83
CA SER A 15 17.37 -6.23 13.27
C SER A 15 17.68 -4.97 14.08
N LEU A 16 16.66 -4.35 14.68
CA LEU A 16 16.81 -3.22 15.58
C LEU A 16 17.40 -3.65 16.92
N LEU A 17 16.87 -4.70 17.54
CA LEU A 17 17.41 -5.24 18.79
C LEU A 17 18.89 -5.62 18.64
N TRP A 18 19.25 -6.23 17.50
CA TRP A 18 20.64 -6.48 17.13
C TRP A 18 21.47 -5.19 17.03
N ARG A 19 20.97 -4.15 16.34
CA ARG A 19 21.66 -2.85 16.22
C ARG A 19 21.77 -2.11 17.54
N LEU A 20 20.79 -2.21 18.43
CA LEU A 20 20.82 -1.63 19.77
C LEU A 20 21.80 -2.36 20.68
N GLN A 21 21.92 -3.69 20.55
CA GLN A 21 22.85 -4.51 21.32
C GLN A 21 24.31 -4.42 20.83
N HIS A 22 24.52 -4.21 19.52
CA HIS A 22 25.87 -4.24 18.92
C HIS A 22 26.34 -2.90 18.31
N GLY A 23 25.57 -1.82 18.45
CA GLY A 23 25.81 -0.52 17.81
C GLY A 23 26.94 0.35 18.39
N LYS A 24 27.88 -0.22 19.18
CA LYS A 24 29.11 0.47 19.55
C LYS A 24 30.25 -0.01 18.63
N GLY A 25 30.47 0.72 17.54
CA GLY A 25 31.70 0.64 16.76
C GLY A 25 31.50 0.16 15.33
N THR A 26 31.27 1.10 14.41
CA THR A 26 31.89 1.14 13.07
C THR A 26 31.37 2.40 12.37
N SER A 27 32.19 3.45 12.37
CA SER A 27 32.00 4.62 11.52
C SER A 27 32.22 4.20 10.07
N PHE A 28 31.14 4.01 9.31
CA PHE A 28 31.23 3.86 7.86
C PHE A 28 31.41 5.25 7.25
N GLN A 29 32.65 5.60 6.89
CA GLN A 29 32.93 6.77 6.08
C GLN A 29 32.19 6.63 4.75
N GLN A 30 31.17 7.45 4.57
CA GLN A 30 30.50 7.65 3.30
C GLN A 30 31.50 8.39 2.38
N GLN A 31 32.20 7.66 1.51
CA GLN A 31 33.05 8.27 0.48
C GLN A 31 32.15 9.07 -0.50
N ASN A 32 32.06 10.37 -0.25
CA ASN A 32 31.60 11.34 -1.22
C ASN A 32 32.58 11.36 -2.40
N GLY A 33 32.08 11.03 -3.60
CA GLY A 33 32.81 11.15 -4.84
C GLY A 33 33.13 12.61 -5.15
N SER A 34 34.38 13.01 -4.93
CA SER A 34 34.96 14.23 -5.49
C SER A 34 35.83 13.83 -6.70
N LYS A 35 35.41 14.29 -7.88
CA LYS A 35 36.17 14.21 -9.13
C LYS A 35 37.49 14.98 -8.99
N ARG A 36 38.64 14.33 -9.24
CA ARG A 36 39.81 15.00 -9.79
C ARG A 36 40.67 14.05 -10.64
N ARG A 37 41.03 14.55 -11.83
CA ARG A 37 41.85 13.92 -12.87
C ARG A 37 43.31 13.74 -12.42
N GLN A 38 43.95 12.64 -12.84
CA GLN A 38 45.32 12.51 -13.39
C GLN A 38 45.58 10.99 -13.59
N ALA A 39 45.63 10.48 -14.84
CA ALA A 39 46.78 10.40 -15.75
C ALA A 39 47.85 9.35 -15.35
N SER A 40 47.87 8.26 -16.13
CA SER A 40 49.00 7.39 -16.55
C SER A 40 50.09 6.95 -15.56
N SER A 41 50.24 5.63 -15.39
CA SER A 41 51.54 4.93 -15.51
C SER A 41 51.39 3.41 -15.34
N SER A 42 52.12 2.69 -16.17
CA SER A 42 52.28 1.23 -16.27
C SER A 42 53.01 0.58 -15.08
N ARG A 43 52.78 -0.74 -14.92
CA ARG A 43 53.78 -1.85 -14.86
C ARG A 43 53.72 -2.77 -13.62
N ALA A 44 53.50 -4.06 -13.93
CA ALA A 44 54.00 -5.30 -13.32
C ALA A 44 53.92 -5.54 -11.79
N GLY A 45 53.10 -6.54 -11.43
CA GLY A 45 53.52 -7.79 -10.79
C GLY A 45 54.00 -7.77 -9.33
N SER A 46 53.20 -8.37 -8.43
CA SER A 46 53.70 -9.29 -7.41
C SER A 46 52.57 -10.15 -6.83
N ASN A 47 52.89 -11.44 -6.66
CA ASN A 47 52.09 -12.45 -5.99
C ASN A 47 51.88 -12.08 -4.51
N GLY A 48 50.64 -12.16 -4.05
CA GLY A 48 50.27 -12.12 -2.64
C GLY A 48 49.21 -13.18 -2.37
N SER A 49 49.63 -14.31 -1.82
CA SER A 49 48.78 -15.36 -1.27
C SER A 49 47.89 -14.80 -0.16
N GLY A 50 46.60 -14.62 -0.44
CA GLY A 50 45.59 -14.19 0.52
C GLY A 50 44.58 -15.30 0.76
N SER A 51 44.61 -15.82 1.98
CA SER A 51 43.71 -16.80 2.61
C SER A 51 42.28 -16.83 2.03
N ALA A 52 41.87 -18.00 1.53
CA ALA A 52 40.51 -18.29 1.15
C ALA A 52 39.58 -18.14 2.36
N ALA A 53 38.85 -17.02 2.42
CA ALA A 53 37.73 -16.87 3.33
C ALA A 53 36.69 -17.96 3.00
N LYS A 54 36.50 -18.90 3.92
CA LYS A 54 35.41 -19.89 3.89
C LYS A 54 34.09 -19.17 3.58
N PRO A 55 33.26 -19.65 2.65
CA PRO A 55 31.94 -19.08 2.45
C PRO A 55 31.16 -19.26 3.75
N SER A 56 30.82 -18.15 4.40
CA SER A 56 29.91 -18.16 5.54
C SER A 56 28.62 -18.87 5.15
N LEU A 57 28.29 -19.94 5.87
CA LEU A 57 27.06 -20.74 5.82
C LEU A 57 25.79 -19.94 6.21
N LEU A 58 25.76 -18.63 5.96
CA LEU A 58 24.55 -17.86 6.05
C LEU A 58 23.79 -18.08 4.73
N PRO A 59 22.54 -18.58 4.77
CA PRO A 59 21.73 -18.68 3.56
C PRO A 59 21.75 -17.31 2.89
N SER A 60 21.89 -17.29 1.56
CA SER A 60 21.80 -16.03 0.82
C SER A 60 20.51 -15.33 1.24
N PRO A 61 20.47 -14.00 1.40
CA PRO A 61 19.29 -13.30 1.87
C PRO A 61 18.04 -13.67 1.05
N TRP A 62 18.24 -14.00 -0.23
CA TRP A 62 17.25 -14.58 -1.14
C TRP A 62 16.58 -15.86 -0.63
N LEU A 63 17.37 -16.79 -0.08
CA LEU A 63 16.89 -18.06 0.47
C LEU A 63 16.05 -17.86 1.75
N LEU A 64 16.42 -16.88 2.57
CA LEU A 64 15.63 -16.52 3.76
C LEU A 64 14.27 -15.92 3.36
N TRP A 65 14.25 -15.04 2.36
CA TRP A 65 13.02 -14.42 1.86
C TRP A 65 12.12 -15.40 1.11
N THR A 66 12.67 -16.31 0.33
CA THR A 66 11.89 -17.38 -0.31
C THR A 66 11.34 -18.37 0.72
N LEU A 67 12.10 -18.69 1.77
CA LEU A 67 11.60 -19.50 2.89
C LEU A 67 10.48 -18.78 3.65
N LEU A 68 10.59 -17.47 3.88
CA LEU A 68 9.51 -16.68 4.50
C LEU A 68 8.26 -16.59 3.63
N ALA A 69 8.42 -16.45 2.30
CA ALA A 69 7.32 -16.51 1.33
C ALA A 69 6.62 -17.86 1.37
N LEU A 70 7.42 -18.94 1.36
CA LEU A 70 6.94 -20.32 1.48
C LEU A 70 6.22 -20.55 2.81
N VAL A 71 6.71 -19.99 3.93
CA VAL A 71 6.05 -20.10 5.24
C VAL A 71 4.75 -19.29 5.30
N ALA A 72 4.72 -18.08 4.74
CA ALA A 72 3.52 -17.23 4.74
C ALA A 72 2.40 -17.76 3.83
N LEU A 73 2.76 -18.37 2.68
CA LEU A 73 1.80 -19.05 1.80
C LEU A 73 1.40 -20.43 2.32
N SER A 74 2.32 -21.20 2.90
CA SER A 74 1.99 -22.50 3.51
C SER A 74 1.12 -22.37 4.76
N ALA A 75 1.27 -21.30 5.56
CA ALA A 75 0.36 -21.02 6.67
C ALA A 75 -1.10 -20.76 6.23
N ARG A 76 -1.32 -20.27 5.00
CA ARG A 76 -2.66 -20.14 4.40
C ARG A 76 -3.19 -21.47 3.87
N ALA A 77 -2.31 -22.31 3.32
CA ALA A 77 -2.61 -23.63 2.79
C ALA A 77 -3.16 -24.60 3.84
N VAL A 78 -2.54 -24.59 5.02
CA VAL A 78 -2.88 -25.47 6.14
C VAL A 78 -4.32 -25.23 6.63
N VAL A 79 -4.91 -24.06 6.31
CA VAL A 79 -6.27 -23.69 6.75
C VAL A 79 -7.34 -23.98 5.68
N SER A 80 -7.02 -24.07 4.38
CA SER A 80 -8.06 -24.06 3.34
C SER A 80 -8.12 -25.24 2.38
N SER A 81 -7.20 -26.22 2.45
CA SER A 81 -7.24 -27.33 1.50
C SER A 81 -6.79 -28.65 2.10
N SER A 82 -7.74 -29.52 2.40
CA SER A 82 -7.50 -30.93 2.65
C SER A 82 -7.24 -31.64 1.30
N GLY A 83 -5.97 -31.98 1.01
CA GLY A 83 -5.60 -32.85 -0.12
C GLY A 83 -4.39 -32.41 -0.96
N LEU A 84 -3.91 -33.32 -1.82
CA LEU A 84 -2.72 -33.14 -2.68
C LEU A 84 -2.84 -31.96 -3.66
N LEU A 85 -4.03 -31.72 -4.22
CA LEU A 85 -4.28 -30.61 -5.13
C LEU A 85 -4.13 -29.24 -4.44
N GLY A 86 -4.53 -29.15 -3.18
CA GLY A 86 -4.36 -27.97 -2.35
C GLY A 86 -2.88 -27.66 -2.08
N ALA A 87 -2.12 -28.68 -1.71
CA ALA A 87 -0.67 -28.56 -1.53
C ALA A 87 0.03 -28.12 -2.82
N ALA A 88 -0.36 -28.69 -3.97
CA ALA A 88 0.19 -28.30 -5.28
C ALA A 88 -0.12 -26.84 -5.64
N ALA A 89 -1.35 -26.38 -5.42
CA ALA A 89 -1.75 -24.99 -5.67
C ALA A 89 -0.94 -23.99 -4.83
N VAL A 90 -0.63 -24.36 -3.59
CA VAL A 90 0.15 -23.54 -2.66
C VAL A 90 1.61 -23.46 -3.07
N VAL A 91 2.21 -24.58 -3.46
CA VAL A 91 3.57 -24.60 -4.01
C VAL A 91 3.64 -23.77 -5.28
N ALA A 92 2.65 -23.88 -6.17
CA ALA A 92 2.58 -23.07 -7.38
C ALA A 92 2.46 -21.56 -7.06
N ALA A 93 1.61 -21.19 -6.11
CA ALA A 93 1.48 -19.80 -5.68
C ALA A 93 2.77 -19.25 -5.05
N ALA A 94 3.48 -20.06 -4.25
CA ALA A 94 4.74 -19.66 -3.64
C ALA A 94 5.86 -19.51 -4.69
N ALA A 95 5.92 -20.43 -5.65
CA ALA A 95 6.85 -20.34 -6.78
C ALA A 95 6.56 -19.09 -7.65
N ALA A 96 5.28 -18.82 -7.92
CA ALA A 96 4.87 -17.61 -8.63
C ALA A 96 5.25 -16.33 -7.87
N ALA A 97 5.09 -16.30 -6.55
CA ALA A 97 5.47 -15.16 -5.71
C ALA A 97 6.99 -14.96 -5.71
N ALA A 98 7.78 -16.03 -5.58
CA ALA A 98 9.24 -15.97 -5.67
C ALA A 98 9.72 -15.48 -7.04
N GLY A 99 9.13 -15.98 -8.12
CA GLY A 99 9.41 -15.54 -9.49
C GLY A 99 9.06 -14.06 -9.70
N CYS A 100 7.89 -13.63 -9.22
CA CYS A 100 7.47 -12.23 -9.26
C CYS A 100 8.42 -11.33 -8.46
N GLN A 101 8.80 -11.72 -7.24
CA GLN A 101 9.76 -10.99 -6.42
C GLN A 101 11.10 -10.81 -7.15
N HIS A 102 11.62 -11.88 -7.76
CA HIS A 102 12.85 -11.82 -8.55
C HIS A 102 12.72 -10.85 -9.74
N ALA A 103 11.61 -10.94 -10.48
CA ALA A 103 11.33 -10.05 -11.60
C ALA A 103 11.24 -8.57 -11.19
N LEU A 104 10.64 -8.28 -10.03
CA LEU A 104 10.57 -6.91 -9.49
C LEU A 104 11.97 -6.38 -9.16
N LEU A 105 12.80 -7.17 -8.47
CA LEU A 105 14.12 -6.72 -8.03
C LEU A 105 15.12 -6.56 -9.18
N VAL A 106 15.04 -7.40 -10.21
CA VAL A 106 15.89 -7.31 -11.41
C VAL A 106 15.36 -6.27 -12.40
N GLY A 107 14.04 -6.24 -12.63
CA GLY A 107 13.40 -5.39 -13.63
C GLY A 107 13.29 -3.92 -13.19
N LEU A 108 13.14 -3.68 -11.89
CA LEU A 108 12.92 -2.36 -11.29
C LEU A 108 13.97 -2.05 -10.21
N PRO A 109 15.25 -1.93 -10.60
CA PRO A 109 16.33 -1.68 -9.65
C PRO A 109 16.10 -0.36 -8.90
N GLY A 110 16.28 -0.40 -7.57
CA GLY A 110 16.14 0.78 -6.71
C GLY A 110 14.69 1.18 -6.36
N VAL A 111 13.68 0.42 -6.82
CA VAL A 111 12.27 0.69 -6.46
C VAL A 111 11.86 0.01 -5.15
N PHE A 112 12.28 -1.24 -4.95
CA PHE A 112 11.88 -2.04 -3.80
C PHE A 112 13.10 -2.61 -3.07
N THR A 113 13.03 -2.65 -1.74
CA THR A 113 13.85 -3.58 -0.95
C THR A 113 13.39 -5.03 -1.14
N ALA A 114 14.22 -5.99 -0.76
CA ALA A 114 13.85 -7.41 -0.87
C ALA A 114 12.55 -7.76 -0.13
N GLY A 115 12.32 -7.17 1.05
CA GLY A 115 11.12 -7.38 1.84
C GLY A 115 9.87 -6.72 1.22
N GLU A 116 10.00 -5.51 0.66
CA GLU A 116 8.89 -4.83 -0.02
C GLU A 116 8.50 -5.57 -1.31
N ALA A 117 9.49 -6.01 -2.09
CA ALA A 117 9.25 -6.82 -3.28
C ALA A 117 8.54 -8.13 -2.95
N LEU A 118 8.86 -8.75 -1.81
CA LEU A 118 8.16 -9.94 -1.34
C LEU A 118 6.67 -9.65 -1.07
N VAL A 119 6.37 -8.61 -0.29
CA VAL A 119 4.99 -8.26 0.06
C VAL A 119 4.18 -7.93 -1.19
N VAL A 120 4.76 -7.17 -2.14
CA VAL A 120 4.12 -6.83 -3.41
C VAL A 120 3.88 -8.08 -4.26
N ALA A 121 4.87 -8.98 -4.35
CA ALA A 121 4.75 -10.22 -5.12
C ALA A 121 3.67 -11.16 -4.56
N GLU A 122 3.64 -11.36 -3.24
CA GLU A 122 2.58 -12.13 -2.58
C GLU A 122 1.20 -11.51 -2.82
N ALA A 123 1.07 -10.20 -2.64
CA ALA A 123 -0.18 -9.50 -2.86
C ALA A 123 -0.67 -9.66 -4.30
N ALA A 124 0.23 -9.55 -5.29
CA ALA A 124 -0.10 -9.72 -6.71
C ALA A 124 -0.58 -11.14 -7.03
N VAL A 125 0.11 -12.17 -6.53
CA VAL A 125 -0.29 -13.58 -6.75
C VAL A 125 -1.64 -13.88 -6.12
N LEU A 126 -1.86 -13.41 -4.89
CA LEU A 126 -3.13 -13.61 -4.19
C LEU A 126 -4.28 -12.87 -4.88
N LEU A 127 -4.04 -11.63 -5.31
CA LEU A 127 -5.01 -10.83 -6.04
C LEU A 127 -5.41 -11.51 -7.36
N LEU A 128 -4.44 -12.00 -8.12
CA LEU A 128 -4.69 -12.69 -9.39
C LEU A 128 -5.42 -14.02 -9.19
N GLY A 129 -5.02 -14.81 -8.19
CA GLY A 129 -5.71 -16.05 -7.84
C GLY A 129 -7.17 -15.81 -7.48
N SER A 130 -7.46 -14.82 -6.64
CA SER A 130 -8.83 -14.44 -6.30
C SER A 130 -9.61 -13.93 -7.51
N ALA A 131 -8.99 -13.16 -8.40
CA ALA A 131 -9.64 -12.66 -9.61
C ALA A 131 -10.01 -13.79 -10.57
N LEU A 132 -9.13 -14.76 -10.79
CA LEU A 132 -9.40 -15.94 -11.61
C LEU A 132 -10.60 -16.73 -11.05
N GLN A 133 -10.61 -16.96 -9.74
CA GLN A 133 -11.72 -17.65 -9.08
C GLN A 133 -13.04 -16.88 -9.24
N ALA A 134 -13.00 -15.55 -9.17
CA ALA A 134 -14.19 -14.71 -9.35
C ALA A 134 -14.73 -14.71 -10.79
N VAL A 135 -13.85 -14.84 -11.80
CA VAL A 135 -14.26 -15.01 -13.21
C VAL A 135 -14.92 -16.37 -13.41
N GLN A 136 -14.33 -17.44 -12.89
CA GLN A 136 -14.88 -18.81 -12.99
C GLN A 136 -16.28 -18.89 -12.34
N GLN A 137 -16.45 -18.31 -11.16
CA GLN A 137 -17.75 -18.27 -10.47
C GLN A 137 -18.81 -17.42 -11.18
N ALA A 138 -18.44 -16.54 -12.10
CA ALA A 138 -19.40 -15.76 -12.88
C ALA A 138 -20.02 -16.58 -14.02
N GLU A 139 -19.32 -17.61 -14.50
CA GLU A 139 -19.82 -18.52 -15.54
C GLU A 139 -20.87 -19.49 -14.97
N ASP A 140 -20.80 -19.81 -13.68
CA ASP A 140 -21.68 -20.77 -12.99
C ASP A 140 -23.03 -20.19 -12.50
N GLY A 141 -23.43 -18.99 -12.96
CA GLY A 141 -24.81 -18.49 -12.87
C GLY A 141 -25.36 -18.08 -11.48
N ALA A 142 -24.62 -18.23 -10.38
CA ALA A 142 -25.07 -17.81 -9.05
C ALA A 142 -24.69 -16.34 -8.77
N GLN A 143 -25.68 -15.43 -8.79
CA GLN A 143 -25.44 -13.99 -8.62
C GLN A 143 -26.36 -13.36 -7.57
N GLN A 144 -25.77 -13.01 -6.42
CA GLN A 144 -26.39 -12.25 -5.35
C GLN A 144 -25.82 -10.82 -5.33
N GLN A 145 -26.69 -9.83 -5.12
CA GLN A 145 -26.40 -8.38 -5.24
C GLN A 145 -25.14 -7.90 -4.48
N ALA A 146 -24.81 -8.52 -3.34
CA ALA A 146 -23.63 -8.20 -2.52
C ALA A 146 -22.30 -8.59 -3.18
N GLY A 147 -22.31 -9.51 -4.14
CA GLY A 147 -21.12 -9.97 -4.88
C GLY A 147 -20.64 -9.00 -5.97
N HIS A 148 -21.48 -8.09 -6.47
CA HIS A 148 -21.08 -7.22 -7.60
C HIS A 148 -20.02 -6.19 -7.23
N TYR A 149 -20.09 -5.59 -6.04
CA TYR A 149 -19.05 -4.66 -5.57
C TYR A 149 -17.70 -5.36 -5.42
N ALA A 150 -17.67 -6.49 -4.71
CA ALA A 150 -16.43 -7.19 -4.39
C ALA A 150 -15.77 -7.72 -5.68
N ARG A 151 -16.57 -8.32 -6.58
CA ARG A 151 -16.12 -8.73 -7.92
C ARG A 151 -15.61 -7.54 -8.73
N PHE A 152 -16.32 -6.41 -8.74
CA PHE A 152 -15.88 -5.21 -9.46
C PHE A 152 -14.52 -4.71 -8.99
N VAL A 153 -14.36 -4.47 -7.68
CA VAL A 153 -13.09 -3.97 -7.12
C VAL A 153 -11.97 -4.96 -7.38
N LEU A 154 -12.21 -6.25 -7.19
CA LEU A 154 -11.24 -7.31 -7.41
C LEU A 154 -10.78 -7.37 -8.88
N LEU A 155 -11.72 -7.41 -9.83
CA LEU A 155 -11.41 -7.50 -11.25
C LEU A 155 -10.75 -6.22 -11.77
N LEU A 156 -11.20 -5.04 -11.34
CA LEU A 156 -10.61 -3.77 -11.75
C LEU A 156 -9.17 -3.64 -11.23
N THR A 157 -8.94 -3.96 -9.95
CA THR A 157 -7.58 -3.89 -9.37
C THR A 157 -6.66 -4.94 -9.97
N ALA A 158 -7.10 -6.20 -10.06
CA ALA A 158 -6.31 -7.27 -10.69
C ALA A 158 -6.00 -6.97 -12.15
N GLY A 159 -7.00 -6.57 -12.95
CA GLY A 159 -6.84 -6.20 -14.36
C GLY A 159 -5.91 -5.01 -14.56
N SER A 160 -5.95 -4.01 -13.67
CA SER A 160 -5.04 -2.87 -13.73
C SER A 160 -3.60 -3.26 -13.38
N VAL A 161 -3.41 -4.11 -12.36
CA VAL A 161 -2.08 -4.62 -11.97
C VAL A 161 -1.49 -5.50 -13.07
N THR A 162 -2.26 -6.41 -13.67
CA THR A 162 -1.78 -7.26 -14.77
C THR A 162 -1.43 -6.42 -15.99
N SER A 163 -2.26 -5.43 -16.35
CA SER A 163 -1.96 -4.50 -17.43
C SER A 163 -0.67 -3.74 -17.17
N ALA A 164 -0.46 -3.23 -15.94
CA ALA A 164 0.77 -2.52 -15.57
C ALA A 164 2.00 -3.43 -15.57
N ALA A 165 1.87 -4.67 -15.09
CA ALA A 165 2.94 -5.67 -15.06
C ALA A 165 3.46 -6.02 -16.46
N VAL A 166 2.61 -5.91 -17.48
CA VAL A 166 2.99 -6.08 -18.89
C VAL A 166 3.47 -4.76 -19.50
N LEU A 167 2.74 -3.66 -19.28
CA LEU A 167 3.03 -2.36 -19.90
C LEU A 167 4.35 -1.76 -19.42
N PHE A 168 4.61 -1.72 -18.11
CA PHE A 168 5.78 -1.02 -17.59
C PHE A 168 7.11 -1.60 -18.12
N PRO A 169 7.33 -2.93 -18.11
CA PRO A 169 8.54 -3.50 -18.70
C PRO A 169 8.66 -3.22 -20.20
N LEU A 170 7.57 -3.28 -20.97
CA LEU A 170 7.60 -2.98 -22.41
C LEU A 170 7.97 -1.53 -22.69
N LEU A 171 7.43 -0.59 -21.91
CA LEU A 171 7.71 0.84 -22.05
C LEU A 171 9.16 1.16 -21.63
N LEU A 172 9.63 0.58 -20.53
CA LEU A 172 11.02 0.72 -20.09
C LEU A 172 12.00 0.08 -21.08
N TRP A 173 11.65 -1.08 -21.63
CA TRP A 173 12.45 -1.73 -22.67
C TRP A 173 12.50 -0.89 -23.94
N ARG A 174 11.36 -0.34 -24.39
CA ARG A 174 11.32 0.61 -25.52
C ARG A 174 12.25 1.80 -25.30
N GLN A 175 12.24 2.41 -24.12
CA GLN A 175 13.11 3.54 -23.81
C GLN A 175 14.60 3.17 -23.91
N ARG A 176 14.99 1.97 -23.43
CA ARG A 176 16.37 1.46 -23.53
C ARG A 176 16.73 1.08 -24.97
N ALA A 177 15.84 0.37 -25.67
CA ALA A 177 16.07 -0.15 -27.02
C ALA A 177 16.08 0.96 -28.10
N ALA A 178 15.37 2.07 -27.89
CA ALA A 178 15.43 3.24 -28.76
C ALA A 178 16.85 3.81 -28.91
N VAL A 179 17.75 3.50 -27.97
CA VAL A 179 19.17 3.88 -28.01
C VAL A 179 20.02 2.90 -28.84
N GLN A 180 19.54 1.68 -29.11
CA GLN A 180 20.35 0.59 -29.68
C GLN A 180 19.81 -0.02 -31.00
N THR A 181 18.51 -0.32 -31.14
CA THR A 181 17.96 -0.94 -32.36
C THR A 181 16.52 -0.47 -32.68
N ARG A 182 16.28 0.05 -33.90
CA ARG A 182 14.99 0.66 -34.29
C ARG A 182 13.84 -0.33 -34.51
N SER A 183 14.11 -1.59 -34.89
CA SER A 183 13.07 -2.59 -35.19
C SER A 183 12.43 -3.18 -33.94
N SER A 184 13.24 -3.52 -32.93
CA SER A 184 12.80 -4.04 -31.63
C SER A 184 11.92 -3.04 -30.86
N ALA A 185 12.27 -1.76 -30.91
CA ALA A 185 11.50 -0.67 -30.30
C ALA A 185 10.10 -0.49 -30.92
N ARG A 186 9.92 -0.77 -32.22
CA ARG A 186 8.60 -0.73 -32.89
C ARG A 186 7.70 -1.85 -32.42
N VAL A 187 8.23 -3.08 -32.30
CA VAL A 187 7.47 -4.23 -31.78
C VAL A 187 7.03 -3.96 -30.34
N ALA A 188 7.94 -3.46 -29.49
CA ALA A 188 7.62 -3.05 -28.13
C ALA A 188 6.45 -2.06 -28.07
N ALA A 189 6.47 -1.05 -28.95
CA ALA A 189 5.46 -0.01 -29.01
C ALA A 189 4.09 -0.56 -29.44
N LEU A 190 4.06 -1.46 -30.43
CA LEU A 190 2.83 -2.09 -30.89
C LEU A 190 2.20 -2.97 -29.80
N VAL A 191 3.00 -3.79 -29.11
CA VAL A 191 2.50 -4.62 -28.01
C VAL A 191 2.00 -3.74 -26.86
N ALA A 192 2.75 -2.70 -26.48
CA ALA A 192 2.31 -1.77 -25.45
C ALA A 192 1.01 -1.04 -25.84
N ALA A 193 0.86 -0.64 -27.11
CA ALA A 193 -0.36 -0.02 -27.60
C ALA A 193 -1.55 -1.00 -27.57
N ALA A 194 -1.35 -2.25 -27.98
CA ALA A 194 -2.39 -3.28 -27.92
C ALA A 194 -2.88 -3.53 -26.49
N VAL A 195 -1.96 -3.67 -25.54
CA VAL A 195 -2.32 -3.86 -24.11
C VAL A 195 -3.04 -2.62 -23.56
N ALA A 196 -2.58 -1.41 -23.91
CA ALA A 196 -3.25 -0.18 -23.48
C ALA A 196 -4.67 -0.05 -24.07
N LEU A 197 -4.87 -0.44 -25.34
CA LEU A 197 -6.19 -0.44 -25.98
C LEU A 197 -7.13 -1.46 -25.35
N LEU A 198 -6.65 -2.67 -25.04
CA LEU A 198 -7.45 -3.68 -24.33
C LEU A 198 -7.85 -3.20 -22.93
N ALA A 199 -6.92 -2.60 -22.19
CA ALA A 199 -7.22 -2.02 -20.87
C ALA A 199 -8.25 -0.89 -20.99
N ALA A 200 -8.13 -0.01 -21.99
CA ALA A 200 -9.08 1.05 -22.24
C ALA A 200 -10.48 0.54 -22.64
N ALA A 201 -10.54 -0.53 -23.45
CA ALA A 201 -11.80 -1.16 -23.84
C ALA A 201 -12.54 -1.75 -22.62
N GLY A 202 -11.82 -2.39 -21.69
CA GLY A 202 -12.40 -2.89 -20.44
C GLY A 202 -12.80 -1.78 -19.45
N ALA A 203 -12.15 -0.61 -19.53
CA ALA A 203 -12.43 0.51 -18.64
C ALA A 203 -13.79 1.16 -18.90
N ALA A 204 -14.29 1.17 -20.14
CA ALA A 204 -15.58 1.79 -20.48
C ALA A 204 -16.80 1.15 -19.77
N PRO A 205 -17.04 -0.17 -19.85
CA PRO A 205 -18.15 -0.80 -19.12
C PRO A 205 -17.96 -0.72 -17.61
N ALA A 206 -16.72 -0.79 -17.12
CA ALA A 206 -16.41 -0.64 -15.70
C ALA A 206 -16.76 0.77 -15.20
N ALA A 207 -16.39 1.80 -15.95
CA ALA A 207 -16.72 3.19 -15.64
C ALA A 207 -18.24 3.44 -15.67
N LEU A 208 -18.95 2.88 -16.64
CA LEU A 208 -20.40 2.97 -16.71
C LEU A 208 -21.07 2.32 -15.49
N TRP A 209 -20.60 1.15 -15.07
CA TRP A 209 -21.10 0.49 -13.87
C TRP A 209 -20.82 1.32 -12.61
N ALA A 210 -19.60 1.83 -12.45
CA ALA A 210 -19.23 2.67 -11.32
C ALA A 210 -20.05 3.97 -11.28
N LEU A 211 -20.32 4.58 -12.42
CA LEU A 211 -21.17 5.78 -12.52
C LEU A 211 -22.61 5.46 -12.13
N ARG A 212 -23.18 4.35 -12.61
CA ARG A 212 -24.52 3.90 -12.19
C ARG A 212 -24.58 3.66 -10.69
N LEU A 213 -23.55 3.04 -10.11
CA LEU A 213 -23.44 2.85 -8.66
C LEU A 213 -23.41 4.18 -7.90
N ALA A 214 -22.60 5.14 -8.36
CA ALA A 214 -22.44 6.45 -7.74
C ALA A 214 -23.73 7.28 -7.76
N LEU A 215 -24.51 7.17 -8.84
CA LEU A 215 -25.75 7.92 -9.01
C LEU A 215 -27.00 7.20 -8.46
N SER A 216 -26.86 5.97 -7.93
CA SER A 216 -28.01 5.13 -7.58
C SER A 216 -28.76 5.54 -6.31
N SER A 217 -28.17 6.35 -5.43
CA SER A 217 -28.79 6.73 -4.16
C SER A 217 -28.49 8.18 -3.77
N ARG A 218 -29.42 8.81 -3.03
CA ARG A 218 -29.22 10.17 -2.51
C ARG A 218 -27.97 10.28 -1.65
N ARG A 219 -27.70 9.29 -0.79
CA ARG A 219 -26.48 9.25 0.04
C ARG A 219 -25.20 9.26 -0.81
N ARG A 220 -25.16 8.45 -1.86
CA ARG A 220 -24.02 8.39 -2.78
C ARG A 220 -23.84 9.68 -3.56
N LEU A 221 -24.93 10.28 -4.04
CA LEU A 221 -24.91 11.60 -4.67
C LEU A 221 -24.38 12.70 -3.72
N LEU A 222 -24.77 12.67 -2.45
CA LEU A 222 -24.24 13.62 -1.44
C LEU A 222 -22.74 13.42 -1.22
N VAL A 223 -22.25 12.18 -1.19
CA VAL A 223 -20.81 11.89 -1.11
C VAL A 223 -20.07 12.39 -2.36
N CYS A 224 -20.63 12.17 -3.56
CA CYS A 224 -20.06 12.68 -4.80
C CYS A 224 -20.03 14.23 -4.83
N GLY A 225 -21.12 14.88 -4.39
CA GLY A 225 -21.20 16.33 -4.28
C GLY A 225 -20.22 16.88 -3.24
N TRP A 226 -20.06 16.20 -2.11
CA TRP A 226 -19.04 16.52 -1.11
C TRP A 226 -17.63 16.43 -1.68
N TRP A 227 -17.29 15.35 -2.40
CA TRP A 227 -16.00 15.22 -3.07
C TRP A 227 -15.78 16.34 -4.09
N ALA A 228 -16.78 16.65 -4.91
CA ALA A 228 -16.70 17.74 -5.87
C ALA A 228 -16.45 19.09 -5.19
N GLY A 229 -17.16 19.39 -4.09
CA GLY A 229 -16.99 20.61 -3.31
C GLY A 229 -15.62 20.69 -2.64
N VAL A 230 -15.18 19.61 -1.98
CA VAL A 230 -13.87 19.54 -1.31
C VAL A 230 -12.74 19.68 -2.32
N LEU A 231 -12.78 18.99 -3.46
CA LEU A 231 -11.77 19.13 -4.51
C LEU A 231 -11.79 20.53 -5.14
N GLY A 232 -12.98 21.06 -5.41
CA GLY A 232 -13.18 22.39 -5.97
C GLY A 232 -12.63 23.51 -5.07
N ALA A 233 -12.69 23.34 -3.75
CA ALA A 233 -12.12 24.30 -2.79
C ALA A 233 -10.63 24.03 -2.50
N ALA A 234 -10.26 22.78 -2.21
CA ALA A 234 -8.93 22.45 -1.72
C ALA A 234 -7.85 22.56 -2.79
N LEU A 235 -8.13 22.19 -4.05
CA LEU A 235 -7.11 22.25 -5.11
C LEU A 235 -6.65 23.69 -5.39
N PRO A 236 -7.53 24.70 -5.54
CA PRO A 236 -7.12 26.10 -5.64
C PRO A 236 -6.35 26.59 -4.41
N ILE A 237 -6.83 26.27 -3.21
CA ILE A 237 -6.16 26.68 -1.95
C ILE A 237 -4.75 26.10 -1.88
N MET A 238 -4.59 24.82 -2.15
CA MET A 238 -3.29 24.14 -2.14
C MET A 238 -2.36 24.65 -3.23
N GLY A 239 -2.89 24.91 -4.43
CA GLY A 239 -2.13 25.54 -5.51
C GLY A 239 -1.61 26.92 -5.12
N TRP A 240 -2.46 27.74 -4.50
CA TRP A 240 -2.08 29.05 -3.98
C TRP A 240 -1.04 28.96 -2.85
N LEU A 241 -1.21 28.04 -1.89
CA LEU A 241 -0.25 27.81 -0.81
C LEU A 241 1.12 27.38 -1.34
N SER A 242 1.12 26.48 -2.33
CA SER A 242 2.34 25.97 -2.98
C SER A 242 3.12 27.10 -3.68
N HIS A 243 2.42 27.97 -4.40
CA HIS A 243 3.03 29.09 -5.12
C HIS A 243 3.45 30.26 -4.22
N SER A 244 2.80 30.45 -3.08
CA SER A 244 3.05 31.60 -2.19
C SER A 244 4.40 31.55 -1.46
N GLY A 245 5.15 30.43 -1.55
CA GLY A 245 6.46 30.25 -0.90
C GLY A 245 6.45 30.31 0.63
N ARG A 246 5.29 30.54 1.26
CA ARG A 246 5.10 30.74 2.71
C ARG A 246 5.23 29.47 3.54
N MET A 247 5.05 28.30 2.93
CA MET A 247 4.93 27.02 3.63
C MET A 247 6.12 26.12 3.30
N ARG A 248 6.70 25.46 4.32
CA ARG A 248 7.70 24.41 4.11
C ARG A 248 7.07 23.28 3.29
N GLY A 249 7.79 22.73 2.30
CA GLY A 249 7.26 21.67 1.42
C GLY A 249 6.71 20.45 2.17
N ILE A 250 7.25 20.16 3.36
CA ILE A 250 6.75 19.11 4.26
C ILE A 250 5.29 19.39 4.68
N LEU A 251 4.95 20.64 5.01
CA LEU A 251 3.60 21.04 5.40
C LEU A 251 2.62 20.96 4.23
N VAL A 252 3.07 21.30 3.02
CA VAL A 252 2.27 21.16 1.79
C VAL A 252 1.96 19.67 1.53
N ARG A 253 2.95 18.78 1.66
CA ARG A 253 2.73 17.32 1.55
C ARG A 253 1.71 16.83 2.58
N LYS A 254 1.79 17.30 3.83
CA LYS A 254 0.81 16.95 4.88
C LYS A 254 -0.57 17.56 4.65
N GLY A 255 -0.66 18.72 3.98
CA GLY A 255 -1.92 19.28 3.50
C GLY A 255 -2.69 18.30 2.60
N TYR A 256 -2.01 17.55 1.72
CA TYR A 256 -2.65 16.51 0.92
C TYR A 256 -3.10 15.28 1.74
N HIS A 257 -2.45 14.99 2.88
CA HIS A 257 -2.91 13.93 3.80
C HIS A 257 -4.21 14.37 4.49
N LEU A 258 -4.28 15.64 4.93
CA LEU A 258 -5.51 16.21 5.47
C LEU A 258 -6.64 16.30 4.42
N LEU A 259 -6.30 16.58 3.15
CA LEU A 259 -7.25 16.48 2.05
C LEU A 259 -7.78 15.06 1.91
N ALA A 260 -6.92 14.04 2.03
CA ALA A 260 -7.37 12.65 2.02
C ALA A 260 -8.32 12.32 3.19
N VAL A 261 -8.06 12.86 4.40
CA VAL A 261 -8.99 12.75 5.53
C VAL A 261 -10.35 13.37 5.18
N ALA A 262 -10.37 14.59 4.62
CA ALA A 262 -11.60 15.29 4.25
C ALA A 262 -12.40 14.56 3.15
N LEU A 263 -11.73 13.90 2.21
CA LEU A 263 -12.37 13.12 1.16
C LEU A 263 -12.88 11.77 1.68
N PHE A 264 -12.07 11.04 2.45
CA PHE A 264 -12.34 9.63 2.74
C PHE A 264 -13.13 9.42 4.03
N LEU A 265 -12.94 10.25 5.06
CA LEU A 265 -13.59 10.03 6.37
C LEU A 265 -15.13 10.14 6.27
N PRO A 266 -15.72 11.18 5.63
CA PRO A 266 -17.17 11.24 5.44
C PRO A 266 -17.69 10.11 4.54
N ALA A 267 -16.92 9.70 3.55
CA ALA A 267 -17.30 8.61 2.66
C ALA A 267 -17.28 7.25 3.36
N LEU A 268 -16.35 7.00 4.30
CA LEU A 268 -16.34 5.80 5.15
C LEU A 268 -17.58 5.73 6.04
N LEU A 269 -18.00 6.87 6.59
CA LEU A 269 -19.20 6.97 7.43
C LEU A 269 -20.49 6.79 6.63
N ALA A 270 -20.56 7.38 5.43
CA ALA A 270 -21.78 7.40 4.64
C ALA A 270 -21.94 6.17 3.72
N GLU A 271 -20.94 5.85 2.90
CA GLU A 271 -21.03 4.89 1.79
C GLU A 271 -19.67 4.20 1.54
N ARG A 272 -19.27 3.31 2.46
CA ARG A 272 -17.99 2.59 2.42
C ARG A 272 -17.73 1.81 1.12
N GLN A 273 -18.76 1.23 0.50
CA GLN A 273 -18.61 0.51 -0.78
C GLN A 273 -18.31 1.47 -1.94
N LEU A 274 -18.97 2.63 -2.00
CA LEU A 274 -18.69 3.64 -3.03
C LEU A 274 -17.24 4.12 -2.92
N LEU A 275 -16.75 4.36 -1.71
CA LEU A 275 -15.35 4.71 -1.48
C LEU A 275 -14.40 3.62 -2.00
N GLY A 276 -14.70 2.33 -1.74
CA GLY A 276 -13.91 1.21 -2.24
C GLY A 276 -13.80 1.19 -3.78
N VAL A 277 -14.91 1.46 -4.48
CA VAL A 277 -14.96 1.57 -5.95
C VAL A 277 -14.15 2.77 -6.45
N ALA A 278 -14.33 3.93 -5.82
CA ALA A 278 -13.60 5.15 -6.18
C ALA A 278 -12.08 4.97 -5.99
N LEU A 279 -11.65 4.31 -4.91
CA LEU A 279 -10.23 4.01 -4.66
C LEU A 279 -9.67 3.02 -5.69
N ALA A 280 -10.45 2.03 -6.14
CA ALA A 280 -10.04 1.09 -7.20
C ALA A 280 -9.88 1.81 -8.55
N ALA A 281 -10.81 2.70 -8.87
CA ALA A 281 -10.72 3.55 -10.06
C ALA A 281 -9.53 4.52 -9.99
N ALA A 282 -9.29 5.14 -8.84
CA ALA A 282 -8.13 6.02 -8.63
C ALA A 282 -6.80 5.27 -8.76
N PHE A 283 -6.73 4.03 -8.27
CA PHE A 283 -5.54 3.18 -8.40
C PHE A 283 -5.28 2.78 -9.86
N ALA A 284 -6.33 2.38 -10.58
CA ALA A 284 -6.25 2.12 -12.02
C ALA A 284 -5.78 3.37 -12.80
N LEU A 285 -6.31 4.54 -12.45
CA LEU A 285 -5.92 5.82 -13.06
C LEU A 285 -4.45 6.16 -12.77
N LEU A 286 -3.96 5.97 -11.53
CA LEU A 286 -2.55 6.19 -11.21
C LEU A 286 -1.62 5.28 -12.03
N LEU A 287 -2.00 4.01 -12.23
CA LEU A 287 -1.23 3.09 -13.07
C LEU A 287 -1.23 3.55 -14.54
N ALA A 288 -2.36 4.03 -15.04
CA ALA A 288 -2.47 4.59 -16.39
C ALA A 288 -1.65 5.88 -16.56
N VAL A 289 -1.66 6.77 -15.56
CA VAL A 289 -0.85 7.99 -15.55
C VAL A 289 0.64 7.67 -15.53
N GLU A 290 1.06 6.66 -14.78
CA GLU A 290 2.45 6.20 -14.78
C GLU A 290 2.84 5.55 -16.11
N ALA A 291 1.96 4.75 -16.72
CA ALA A 291 2.16 4.24 -18.08
C ALA A 291 2.31 5.39 -19.09
N ALA A 292 1.48 6.43 -18.99
CA ALA A 292 1.58 7.62 -19.82
C ALA A 292 2.89 8.39 -19.59
N ARG A 293 3.37 8.49 -18.36
CA ARG A 293 4.70 9.05 -18.04
C ARG A 293 5.82 8.23 -18.69
N LEU A 294 5.75 6.90 -18.59
CA LEU A 294 6.74 5.97 -19.16
C LEU A 294 6.66 5.86 -20.69
N SER A 295 5.56 6.30 -21.32
CA SER A 295 5.38 6.25 -22.77
C SER A 295 6.37 7.12 -23.57
N GLY A 296 6.93 8.14 -22.92
CA GLY A 296 7.79 9.14 -23.57
C GLY A 296 7.07 10.00 -24.62
N LEU A 297 5.73 10.05 -24.59
CA LEU A 297 4.96 10.88 -25.52
C LEU A 297 5.29 12.37 -25.33
N PRO A 298 5.59 13.11 -26.41
CA PRO A 298 5.91 14.53 -26.33
C PRO A 298 4.72 15.31 -25.77
N GLY A 299 5.01 16.31 -24.92
CA GLY A 299 3.99 17.10 -24.21
C GLY A 299 3.43 16.38 -22.97
N ILE A 300 2.94 15.15 -23.11
CA ILE A 300 2.28 14.40 -22.01
C ILE A 300 3.29 13.95 -20.95
N ALA A 301 4.27 13.13 -21.34
CA ALA A 301 5.25 12.55 -20.42
C ALA A 301 6.02 13.59 -19.59
N PRO A 302 6.58 14.67 -20.17
CA PRO A 302 7.31 15.68 -19.38
C PRO A 302 6.40 16.48 -18.44
N THR A 303 5.14 16.71 -18.80
CA THR A 303 4.17 17.42 -17.94
C THR A 303 3.83 16.58 -16.72
N ILE A 304 3.47 15.31 -16.93
CA ILE A 304 3.19 14.37 -15.83
C ILE A 304 4.44 14.21 -14.96
N HIS A 305 5.62 14.02 -15.57
CA HIS A 305 6.86 13.84 -14.82
C HIS A 305 7.16 15.03 -13.92
N ARG A 306 7.07 16.28 -14.43
CA ARG A 306 7.31 17.49 -13.64
C ARG A 306 6.33 17.63 -12.49
N PHE A 307 5.06 17.31 -12.71
CA PHE A 307 4.06 17.36 -11.66
C PHE A 307 4.36 16.32 -10.57
N MET A 308 4.53 15.05 -10.95
CA MET A 308 4.73 13.96 -10.00
C MET A 308 6.02 14.10 -9.20
N THR A 309 7.14 14.50 -9.82
CA THR A 309 8.43 14.66 -9.12
C THR A 309 8.45 15.80 -8.11
N SER A 310 7.51 16.73 -8.15
CA SER A 310 7.38 17.75 -7.11
C SER A 310 6.94 17.18 -5.75
N PHE A 311 6.40 15.95 -5.75
CA PHE A 311 5.91 15.26 -4.55
C PHE A 311 6.66 13.98 -4.24
N THR A 312 7.78 13.68 -4.91
CA THR A 312 8.61 12.49 -4.65
C THR A 312 9.56 12.69 -3.48
N ASP A 313 10.07 11.59 -2.93
CA ASP A 313 11.16 11.61 -1.94
C ASP A 313 12.32 10.67 -2.32
N ALA A 314 13.25 10.45 -1.40
CA ALA A 314 14.43 9.62 -1.63
C ALA A 314 14.12 8.17 -2.04
N ARG A 315 12.88 7.70 -1.83
CA ARG A 315 12.45 6.34 -2.18
C ARG A 315 12.08 6.20 -3.66
N ASP A 316 11.78 7.30 -4.35
CA ASP A 316 11.47 7.32 -5.79
C ASP A 316 12.75 7.36 -6.66
N SER A 317 13.80 6.63 -6.25
CA SER A 317 15.09 6.61 -6.94
C SER A 317 15.12 5.72 -8.19
N GLY A 318 14.14 4.81 -8.29
CA GLY A 318 14.01 3.87 -9.40
C GLY A 318 13.25 4.44 -10.61
N PRO A 319 13.07 3.62 -11.67
CA PRO A 319 12.38 4.04 -12.88
C PRO A 319 10.88 4.36 -12.69
N ILE A 320 10.27 3.88 -11.60
CA ILE A 320 8.84 4.05 -11.27
C ILE A 320 8.71 4.92 -10.02
N LEU A 321 7.72 5.81 -10.02
CA LEU A 321 7.42 6.69 -8.89
C LEU A 321 6.46 6.00 -7.89
N ILE A 322 7.03 5.29 -6.90
CA ILE A 322 6.30 4.41 -5.97
C ILE A 322 5.48 5.18 -4.92
N THR A 323 5.90 6.40 -4.53
CA THR A 323 5.28 7.16 -3.43
C THR A 323 3.78 7.41 -3.65
N HIS A 324 3.38 7.72 -4.87
CA HIS A 324 1.98 8.00 -5.22
C HIS A 324 1.09 6.75 -5.10
N PHE A 325 1.62 5.59 -5.48
CA PHE A 325 0.91 4.31 -5.33
C PHE A 325 0.79 3.92 -3.87
N THR A 326 1.87 4.05 -3.11
CA THR A 326 1.93 3.60 -1.72
C THR A 326 1.00 4.43 -0.83
N LEU A 327 0.94 5.74 -1.02
CA LEU A 327 0.00 6.58 -0.28
C LEU A 327 -1.46 6.18 -0.56
N LEU A 328 -1.84 6.00 -1.82
CA LEU A 328 -3.22 5.60 -2.15
C LEU A 328 -3.53 4.20 -1.62
N LEU A 329 -2.61 3.25 -1.81
CA LEU A 329 -2.80 1.86 -1.41
C LEU A 329 -2.87 1.71 0.12
N GLY A 330 -2.15 2.54 0.88
CA GLY A 330 -2.27 2.62 2.34
C GLY A 330 -3.67 2.98 2.83
N MET A 331 -4.38 3.81 2.07
CA MET A 331 -5.75 4.18 2.36
C MET A 331 -6.74 3.15 1.82
N ALA A 332 -6.45 2.56 0.66
CA ALA A 332 -7.35 1.66 -0.06
C ALA A 332 -7.37 0.23 0.46
N ALA A 333 -6.20 -0.35 0.78
CA ALA A 333 -6.10 -1.74 1.17
C ALA A 333 -6.91 -2.07 2.43
N PRO A 334 -6.88 -1.28 3.53
CA PRO A 334 -7.76 -1.52 4.68
C PRO A 334 -9.25 -1.53 4.31
N VAL A 335 -9.69 -0.61 3.44
CA VAL A 335 -11.08 -0.51 3.00
C VAL A 335 -11.50 -1.73 2.19
N TRP A 336 -10.69 -2.12 1.20
CA TRP A 336 -10.95 -3.29 0.35
C TRP A 336 -10.94 -4.58 1.16
N LEU A 337 -9.95 -4.77 2.04
CA LEU A 337 -9.81 -5.97 2.84
C LEU A 337 -11.00 -6.15 3.78
N SER A 338 -11.38 -5.15 4.58
CA SER A 338 -12.53 -5.37 5.45
C SER A 338 -13.88 -5.39 4.71
N ASN A 339 -14.00 -4.82 3.49
CA ASN A 339 -15.20 -5.04 2.67
C ASN A 339 -15.26 -6.48 2.16
N ALA A 340 -14.14 -7.01 1.64
CA ALA A 340 -14.06 -8.38 1.15
C ALA A 340 -14.34 -9.41 2.26
N LEU A 341 -13.72 -9.22 3.43
CA LEU A 341 -13.95 -10.08 4.60
C LEU A 341 -15.40 -10.01 5.10
N SER A 342 -16.02 -8.82 5.09
CA SER A 342 -17.43 -8.67 5.49
C SER A 342 -18.37 -9.40 4.52
N SER A 343 -18.08 -9.37 3.21
CA SER A 343 -18.85 -10.11 2.21
C SER A 343 -18.73 -11.63 2.38
N SER A 344 -17.53 -12.14 2.69
CA SER A 344 -17.32 -13.55 2.95
C SER A 344 -18.09 -14.04 4.18
N SER A 345 -18.09 -13.28 5.28
CA SER A 345 -18.83 -13.66 6.50
C SER A 345 -20.34 -13.76 6.27
N ASN A 346 -20.91 -12.93 5.40
CA ASN A 346 -22.34 -13.01 5.06
C ASN A 346 -22.71 -14.20 4.17
N SER A 347 -21.71 -14.93 3.63
CA SER A 347 -21.92 -16.04 2.69
C SER A 347 -21.80 -17.41 3.36
N SER A 348 -21.20 -17.49 4.55
CA SER A 348 -20.92 -18.72 5.29
C SER A 348 -22.08 -19.24 6.15
N CYS A 349 -23.19 -18.52 6.23
CA CYS A 349 -24.33 -18.83 7.10
C CYS A 349 -25.30 -19.90 6.56
N THR A 350 -24.84 -20.83 5.71
CA THR A 350 -25.64 -21.98 5.24
C THR A 350 -25.55 -23.21 6.13
N ASP A 351 -24.68 -23.23 7.15
CA ASP A 351 -24.56 -24.35 8.08
C ASP A 351 -24.94 -23.90 9.50
N GLY A 352 -26.03 -24.45 10.03
CA GLY A 352 -26.82 -23.91 11.16
C GLY A 352 -26.20 -23.93 12.57
N ARG A 353 -24.89 -23.72 12.70
CA ARG A 353 -24.18 -23.63 13.99
C ARG A 353 -23.07 -22.58 13.98
N VAL A 354 -23.43 -21.31 13.87
CA VAL A 354 -22.50 -20.22 14.17
C VAL A 354 -23.03 -19.42 15.34
N ASP A 355 -22.18 -19.23 16.35
CA ASP A 355 -22.44 -18.35 17.49
C ASP A 355 -22.58 -16.91 16.99
N GLY A 356 -23.81 -16.44 16.76
CA GLY A 356 -24.07 -15.14 16.14
C GLY A 356 -23.42 -13.95 16.87
N ALA A 357 -23.12 -14.09 18.16
CA ALA A 357 -22.36 -13.09 18.93
C ALA A 357 -20.91 -12.92 18.43
N ALA A 358 -20.25 -14.00 18.03
CA ALA A 358 -18.88 -13.95 17.51
C ALA A 358 -18.84 -13.30 16.11
N GLU A 359 -19.81 -13.59 15.24
CA GLU A 359 -19.92 -12.94 13.93
C GLU A 359 -20.21 -11.44 14.03
N LEU A 360 -21.09 -11.04 14.95
CA LEU A 360 -21.38 -9.63 15.26
C LEU A 360 -20.11 -8.91 15.73
N GLY A 361 -19.30 -9.53 16.60
CA GLY A 361 -18.02 -9.00 17.04
C GLY A 361 -16.98 -8.87 15.91
N GLN A 362 -16.92 -9.84 15.01
CA GLN A 362 -16.02 -9.82 13.85
C GLN A 362 -16.37 -8.67 12.88
N GLN A 363 -17.65 -8.51 12.54
CA GLN A 363 -18.11 -7.43 11.64
C GLN A 363 -17.83 -6.04 12.22
N GLN A 364 -18.01 -5.91 13.53
CA GLN A 364 -17.67 -4.74 14.32
C GLN A 364 -16.17 -4.37 14.20
N LEU A 365 -15.27 -5.32 14.43
CA LEU A 365 -13.82 -5.10 14.26
C LEU A 365 -13.43 -4.77 12.81
N LEU A 366 -14.06 -5.41 11.81
CA LEU A 366 -13.84 -5.12 10.40
C LEU A 366 -14.28 -3.69 10.02
N TRP A 367 -15.27 -3.13 10.71
CA TRP A 367 -15.65 -1.72 10.53
C TRP A 367 -14.52 -0.79 11.02
N LEU A 368 -13.99 -1.02 12.22
CA LEU A 368 -12.86 -0.24 12.76
C LEU A 368 -11.61 -0.34 11.88
N ALA A 369 -11.28 -1.56 11.46
CA ALA A 369 -10.10 -1.84 10.65
C ALA A 369 -10.12 -1.08 9.30
N ALA A 370 -11.30 -0.76 8.76
CA ALA A 370 -11.43 0.03 7.53
C ALA A 370 -10.83 1.44 7.63
N TYR A 371 -10.80 2.01 8.84
CA TYR A 371 -10.28 3.34 9.11
C TYR A 371 -8.76 3.37 9.28
N ALA A 372 -8.09 2.21 9.26
CA ALA A 372 -6.67 2.09 9.57
C ALA A 372 -5.78 3.06 8.77
N GLY A 373 -6.03 3.19 7.46
CA GLY A 373 -5.29 4.12 6.59
C GLY A 373 -5.46 5.58 7.01
N ILE A 374 -6.71 6.03 7.21
CA ILE A 374 -6.99 7.42 7.61
C ILE A 374 -6.43 7.73 8.99
N MET A 375 -6.55 6.82 9.93
CA MET A 375 -6.08 7.02 11.30
C MET A 375 -4.56 7.15 11.34
N VAL A 376 -3.85 6.24 10.67
CA VAL A 376 -2.38 6.21 10.68
C VAL A 376 -1.77 7.27 9.77
N LEU A 377 -2.17 7.37 8.50
CA LEU A 377 -1.56 8.32 7.56
C LEU A 377 -2.15 9.72 7.67
N GLY A 378 -3.47 9.81 7.86
CA GLY A 378 -4.17 11.08 7.92
C GLY A 378 -3.86 11.84 9.21
N PHE A 379 -4.04 11.20 10.36
CA PHE A 379 -3.82 11.82 11.66
C PHE A 379 -2.42 11.55 12.23
N GLY A 380 -2.03 10.28 12.34
CA GLY A 380 -0.76 9.87 12.95
C GLY A 380 0.47 10.47 12.27
N ASP A 381 0.72 10.14 11.01
CA ASP A 381 1.88 10.58 10.22
C ASP A 381 1.92 12.11 10.02
N THR A 382 0.75 12.74 9.86
CA THR A 382 0.65 14.21 9.83
C THR A 382 1.11 14.84 11.15
N ALA A 383 0.61 14.35 12.28
CA ALA A 383 0.99 14.85 13.60
C ALA A 383 2.47 14.55 13.92
N ALA A 384 2.94 13.34 13.58
CA ALA A 384 4.32 12.92 13.77
C ALA A 384 5.30 13.85 13.06
N SER A 385 5.01 14.17 11.80
CA SER A 385 5.87 15.05 11.01
C SER A 385 5.76 16.51 11.40
N ALA A 386 4.55 16.99 11.71
CA ALA A 386 4.34 18.39 12.13
C ALA A 386 5.02 18.66 13.47
N VAL A 387 4.74 17.86 14.50
CA VAL A 387 5.35 18.03 15.83
C VAL A 387 6.81 17.63 15.81
N GLY A 388 7.17 16.54 15.13
CA GLY A 388 8.56 16.09 15.04
C GLY A 388 9.48 17.09 14.35
N SER A 389 9.00 17.84 13.36
CA SER A 389 9.80 18.87 12.67
C SER A 389 9.85 20.22 13.39
N LEU A 390 8.88 20.51 14.27
CA LEU A 390 8.81 21.75 15.03
C LEU A 390 9.43 21.64 16.43
N PHE A 391 9.21 20.52 17.11
CA PHE A 391 9.54 20.31 18.52
C PHE A 391 10.44 19.09 18.78
N GLY A 392 10.75 18.29 17.75
CA GLY A 392 11.53 17.08 17.91
C GLY A 392 12.97 17.33 18.36
N ARG A 393 13.30 16.92 19.58
CA ARG A 393 14.66 17.04 20.15
C ARG A 393 15.31 15.68 20.30
N HIS A 394 14.54 14.66 20.72
CA HIS A 394 15.07 13.35 21.03
C HIS A 394 14.89 12.41 19.85
N ARG A 395 16.00 11.96 19.25
CA ARG A 395 15.96 10.96 18.17
C ARG A 395 15.58 9.60 18.74
N LEU A 396 14.65 8.92 18.08
CA LEU A 396 14.18 7.60 18.53
C LEU A 396 15.24 6.51 18.34
N CYS A 397 16.03 6.60 17.26
CA CYS A 397 17.12 5.67 16.96
C CYS A 397 18.34 6.43 16.41
N HIS A 398 19.54 5.90 16.67
CA HIS A 398 20.77 6.44 16.09
C HIS A 398 20.70 6.39 14.55
N GLY A 399 20.89 7.55 13.91
CA GLY A 399 20.85 7.69 12.44
C GLY A 399 19.45 7.89 11.84
N SER A 400 18.37 7.91 12.64
CA SER A 400 17.02 8.22 12.17
C SER A 400 16.68 9.70 12.35
N ASN A 401 15.90 10.25 11.42
CA ASN A 401 15.30 11.57 11.56
C ASN A 401 14.00 11.57 12.40
N LYS A 402 13.52 10.39 12.82
CA LYS A 402 12.30 10.24 13.61
C LYS A 402 12.56 10.58 15.08
N THR A 403 11.61 11.26 15.72
CA THR A 403 11.75 11.81 17.07
C THR A 403 10.72 11.23 18.03
N VAL A 404 11.09 11.13 19.30
CA VAL A 404 10.21 10.65 20.37
C VAL A 404 8.96 11.53 20.46
N GLU A 405 9.13 12.85 20.35
CA GLU A 405 8.03 13.82 20.37
C GLU A 405 7.09 13.64 19.18
N GLY A 406 7.63 13.34 18.00
CA GLY A 406 6.83 13.00 16.82
C GLY A 406 6.02 11.73 17.03
N THR A 407 6.64 10.66 17.52
CA THR A 407 5.95 9.40 17.82
C THR A 407 4.87 9.59 18.89
N ALA A 408 5.14 10.35 19.96
CA ALA A 408 4.14 10.66 20.99
C ALA A 408 2.97 11.47 20.42
N ALA A 409 3.24 12.46 19.56
CA ALA A 409 2.21 13.22 18.87
C ALA A 409 1.35 12.34 17.96
N ALA A 410 1.95 11.37 17.26
CA ALA A 410 1.24 10.41 16.43
C ALA A 410 0.23 9.58 17.25
N VAL A 411 0.66 9.07 18.42
CA VAL A 411 -0.19 8.30 19.32
C VAL A 411 -1.36 9.16 19.81
N VAL A 412 -1.06 10.36 20.32
CA VAL A 412 -2.09 11.28 20.83
C VAL A 412 -3.08 11.68 19.74
N ALA A 413 -2.60 12.06 18.56
CA ALA A 413 -3.46 12.48 17.46
C ALA A 413 -4.35 11.35 16.94
N THR A 414 -3.82 10.13 16.84
CA THR A 414 -4.58 8.96 16.39
C THR A 414 -5.68 8.60 17.40
N LEU A 415 -5.38 8.58 18.69
CA LEU A 415 -6.38 8.32 19.74
C LEU A 415 -7.40 9.46 19.86
N ALA A 416 -6.97 10.71 19.73
CA ALA A 416 -7.87 11.86 19.70
C ALA A 416 -8.81 11.83 18.49
N ALA A 417 -8.33 11.38 17.32
CA ALA A 417 -9.18 11.19 16.13
C ALA A 417 -10.25 10.11 16.36
N TRP A 418 -9.90 9.00 17.00
CA TRP A 418 -10.89 8.00 17.43
C TRP A 418 -11.89 8.58 18.43
N ALA A 419 -11.44 9.42 19.37
CA ALA A 419 -12.30 10.02 20.38
C ALA A 419 -13.27 11.02 19.76
N ALA A 420 -12.79 11.82 18.81
CA ALA A 420 -13.63 12.72 18.02
C ALA A 420 -14.67 11.95 17.20
N LEU A 421 -14.28 10.81 16.60
CA LEU A 421 -15.21 9.95 15.87
C LEU A 421 -16.28 9.34 16.81
N ALA A 422 -15.88 8.87 17.99
CA ALA A 422 -16.79 8.35 19.02
C ALA A 422 -17.78 9.43 19.49
N ALA A 423 -17.28 10.64 19.78
CA ALA A 423 -18.09 11.78 20.19
C ALA A 423 -19.08 12.18 19.10
N PHE A 424 -18.64 12.26 17.84
CA PHE A 424 -19.52 12.54 16.70
C PHE A 424 -20.65 11.50 16.59
N GLY A 425 -20.33 10.22 16.81
CA GLY A 425 -21.31 9.16 16.85
C GLY A 425 -22.34 9.32 17.97
N SER A 426 -21.91 9.71 19.16
CA SER A 426 -22.81 9.94 20.30
C SER A 426 -23.84 11.06 20.06
N VAL A 427 -23.46 12.10 19.30
CA VAL A 427 -24.33 13.24 18.97
C VAL A 427 -25.26 12.94 17.79
N SER A 428 -24.83 12.07 16.86
CA SER A 428 -25.50 11.85 15.57
C SER A 428 -26.47 10.66 15.54
N LEU A 429 -26.85 10.10 16.70
CA LEU A 429 -27.72 8.93 16.82
C LEU A 429 -29.19 9.24 16.46
N GLY A 430 -29.44 9.37 15.16
CA GLY A 430 -30.77 9.45 14.56
C GLY A 430 -30.97 8.56 13.32
N SER A 431 -29.98 7.75 12.91
CA SER A 431 -30.11 6.87 11.74
C SER A 431 -29.57 5.46 11.99
N ALA A 432 -30.40 4.44 11.77
CA ALA A 432 -30.00 3.03 11.80
C ALA A 432 -29.08 2.69 10.61
N GLY A 433 -27.89 2.11 10.88
CA GLY A 433 -27.00 1.58 9.84
C GLY A 433 -25.67 1.03 10.38
N ALA A 434 -24.85 0.42 9.52
CA ALA A 434 -23.55 -0.16 9.92
C ALA A 434 -22.60 0.86 10.57
N ALA A 435 -22.66 2.13 10.15
CA ALA A 435 -21.92 3.22 10.77
C ALA A 435 -22.40 3.53 12.19
N SER A 436 -23.71 3.49 12.46
CA SER A 436 -24.22 3.74 13.82
C SER A 436 -23.85 2.60 14.78
N ALA A 437 -23.81 1.36 14.29
CA ALA A 437 -23.34 0.21 15.06
C ALA A 437 -21.83 0.28 15.37
N GLY A 438 -21.00 0.62 14.37
CA GLY A 438 -19.55 0.80 14.57
C GLY A 438 -19.22 1.97 15.49
N LEU A 439 -20.00 3.06 15.45
CA LEU A 439 -19.83 4.20 16.36
C LEU A 439 -20.26 3.87 17.80
N ALA A 440 -21.33 3.11 17.98
CA ALA A 440 -21.75 2.63 19.30
C ALA A 440 -20.67 1.74 19.95
N GLN A 441 -19.92 0.97 19.15
CA GLN A 441 -18.82 0.15 19.63
C GLN A 441 -17.69 0.97 20.28
N LEU A 442 -17.44 2.20 19.81
CA LEU A 442 -16.44 3.08 20.42
C LEU A 442 -16.79 3.51 21.85
N GLN A 443 -17.96 3.14 22.38
CA GLN A 443 -18.31 3.34 23.78
C GLN A 443 -17.77 2.22 24.70
N GLN A 444 -17.31 1.09 24.14
CA GLN A 444 -16.83 -0.05 24.92
C GLN A 444 -15.37 0.12 25.36
N LEU A 445 -15.09 -0.09 26.66
CA LEU A 445 -13.74 0.02 27.20
C LEU A 445 -12.74 -0.94 26.54
N GLY A 446 -13.17 -2.17 26.24
CA GLY A 446 -12.30 -3.17 25.58
C GLY A 446 -11.81 -2.73 24.20
N VAL A 447 -12.62 -1.94 23.48
CA VAL A 447 -12.25 -1.39 22.17
C VAL A 447 -11.17 -0.33 22.32
N TRP A 448 -11.26 0.53 23.34
CA TRP A 448 -10.22 1.51 23.63
C TRP A 448 -8.88 0.89 23.99
N VAL A 449 -8.88 -0.22 24.74
CA VAL A 449 -7.64 -0.97 25.02
C VAL A 449 -7.01 -1.49 23.74
N ARG A 450 -7.81 -2.05 22.82
CA ARG A 450 -7.34 -2.51 21.50
C ARG A 450 -6.81 -1.36 20.66
N LEU A 451 -7.55 -0.25 20.57
CA LEU A 451 -7.14 0.96 19.84
C LEU A 451 -5.82 1.52 20.39
N ALA A 452 -5.69 1.62 21.72
CA ALA A 452 -4.47 2.07 22.39
C ALA A 452 -3.29 1.14 22.08
N GLY A 453 -3.46 -0.17 22.27
CA GLY A 453 -2.43 -1.17 21.99
C GLY A 453 -1.99 -1.14 20.53
N ALA A 454 -2.94 -1.17 19.59
CA ALA A 454 -2.66 -1.12 18.16
C ALA A 454 -1.92 0.17 17.76
N THR A 455 -2.32 1.31 18.34
CA THR A 455 -1.76 2.63 18.03
C THR A 455 -0.33 2.74 18.54
N VAL A 456 -0.09 2.37 19.81
CA VAL A 456 1.25 2.42 20.39
C VAL A 456 2.21 1.51 19.62
N LEU A 457 1.82 0.27 19.36
CA LEU A 457 2.67 -0.67 18.62
C LEU A 457 2.96 -0.18 17.19
N SER A 458 1.97 0.36 16.50
CA SER A 458 2.17 0.90 15.15
C SER A 458 3.06 2.14 15.16
N CYS A 459 2.83 3.11 16.04
CA CYS A 459 3.65 4.32 16.10
C CYS A 459 5.11 4.02 16.50
N LEU A 460 5.33 3.01 17.37
CA LEU A 460 6.67 2.54 17.69
C LEU A 460 7.34 1.88 16.48
N LEU A 461 6.61 1.02 15.76
CA LEU A 461 7.11 0.38 14.54
C LEU A 461 7.44 1.41 13.46
N GLU A 462 6.59 2.42 13.27
CA GLU A 462 6.85 3.54 12.37
C GLU A 462 8.14 4.25 12.76
N GLY A 463 8.35 4.50 14.05
CA GLY A 463 9.54 5.13 14.59
C GLY A 463 10.86 4.43 14.22
N VAL A 464 10.82 3.11 14.02
CA VAL A 464 12.01 2.27 13.82
C VAL A 464 12.16 1.72 12.40
N THR A 465 11.08 1.65 11.63
CA THR A 465 11.10 1.07 10.28
C THR A 465 11.61 2.07 9.24
N THR A 466 12.34 1.52 8.26
CA THR A 466 12.77 2.22 7.02
C THR A 466 11.97 1.77 5.79
N GLN A 467 11.01 0.86 5.95
CA GLN A 467 10.18 0.33 4.87
C GLN A 467 9.21 1.39 4.31
N LEU A 468 8.48 1.04 3.24
CA LEU A 468 7.31 1.77 2.70
C LEU A 468 6.19 1.98 3.74
N ASP A 469 6.41 2.88 4.68
CA ASP A 469 5.51 3.30 5.76
C ASP A 469 4.10 3.65 5.27
N ASN A 470 3.98 4.31 4.12
CA ASN A 470 2.69 4.66 3.52
C ASN A 470 1.76 3.47 3.24
N VAL A 471 2.26 2.24 3.02
CA VAL A 471 1.41 1.04 2.84
C VAL A 471 1.50 0.13 4.05
N PHE A 472 2.71 -0.04 4.56
CA PHE A 472 2.99 -1.00 5.59
C PHE A 472 2.34 -0.61 6.92
N MET A 473 2.37 0.67 7.31
CA MET A 473 1.83 1.10 8.60
C MET A 473 0.30 0.92 8.68
N PRO A 474 -0.50 1.32 7.67
CA PRO A 474 -1.93 1.01 7.65
C PRO A 474 -2.26 -0.48 7.72
N LEU A 475 -1.51 -1.32 7.01
CA LEU A 475 -1.73 -2.77 7.00
C LEU A 475 -1.35 -3.44 8.32
N HIS A 476 -0.28 -2.95 8.95
CA HIS A 476 0.11 -3.38 10.28
C HIS A 476 -0.94 -2.99 11.32
N TYR A 477 -1.41 -1.73 11.30
CA TYR A 477 -2.47 -1.26 12.19
C TYR A 477 -3.78 -2.02 11.97
N PHE A 478 -4.16 -2.25 10.71
CA PHE A 478 -5.30 -3.12 10.34
C PHE A 478 -5.17 -4.51 10.96
N ALA A 479 -3.98 -5.13 10.88
CA ALA A 479 -3.73 -6.45 11.47
C ALA A 479 -3.91 -6.44 12.99
N LEU A 480 -3.32 -5.47 13.66
CA LEU A 480 -3.39 -5.35 15.12
C LEU A 480 -4.81 -5.13 15.61
N LEU A 481 -5.62 -4.34 14.91
CA LEU A 481 -7.04 -4.14 15.26
C LEU A 481 -7.88 -5.41 15.18
N LEU A 482 -7.48 -6.39 14.35
CA LEU A 482 -8.18 -7.67 14.24
C LEU A 482 -7.65 -8.73 15.21
N CYS A 483 -6.40 -8.61 15.66
CA CYS A 483 -5.72 -9.64 16.45
C CYS A 483 -5.63 -9.33 17.96
N LEU A 484 -5.53 -8.06 18.36
CA LEU A 484 -5.65 -7.61 19.75
C LEU A 484 -7.12 -7.54 20.11
#